data_AF-A0A2V6PSZ3-F1
#
_entry.id   AF-A0A2V6PSZ3-F1
#
_cell.length_a   1.000
_cell.length_b   1.000
_cell.length_c   1.000
_cell.angle_alpha   90.00
_cell.angle_beta   90.00
_cell.angle_gamma   90.00
#
_symmetry.space_group_name_H-M   'P 1'
#
loop_
_entity.id
_entity.type
_entity.pdbx_description
1 polymer ?
#
loop_
_entity_poly.entity_id
_entity_poly.type
_entity_poly.pdbx_seq_one_letter_code
_entity_poly.pdbx_strand_id
1 'polypeptide(L)'
;MISHEIELKLQACLDGELSSDETRAIEELLARDAGARSLFEELRATRTLLAGGELEVTLPETGEFYWSKIRRQIELEDRRSPSINAPEPVSAWWVRFVTPAGALAALALFVVVALKHSEPPEPILALDDSHEIETPLEETSSFSFRSEAAAMTVVWVDSHRE
;
A
#
# COMPACT_ATOMS: atom_id res chain seq x y z
N MET A 1 29.62 8.98 5.55
CA MET A 1 28.63 8.02 5.02
C MET A 1 27.96 8.67 3.82
N ILE A 2 27.85 7.95 2.71
CA ILE A 2 27.13 8.41 1.53
C ILE A 2 25.63 8.32 1.83
N SER A 3 24.84 9.31 1.41
CA SER A 3 23.38 9.27 1.55
C SER A 3 22.79 8.23 0.59
N HIS A 4 21.72 7.55 1.01
CA HIS A 4 21.03 6.58 0.15
C HIS A 4 20.53 7.19 -1.17
N GLU A 5 20.11 8.46 -1.16
CA GLU A 5 19.72 9.16 -2.39
C GLU A 5 20.89 9.29 -3.38
N ILE A 6 22.11 9.48 -2.87
CA ILE A 6 23.32 9.58 -3.69
C ILE A 6 23.68 8.21 -4.27
N GLU A 7 23.52 7.14 -3.49
CA GLU A 7 23.71 5.76 -3.97
C GLU A 7 22.78 5.46 -5.15
N LEU A 8 21.48 5.77 -5.04
CA LEU A 8 20.53 5.59 -6.14
C LEU A 8 20.90 6.40 -7.38
N LYS A 9 21.37 7.65 -7.20
CA LYS A 9 21.83 8.48 -8.33
C LYS A 9 23.10 7.93 -8.97
N LEU A 10 24.03 7.37 -8.18
CA LEU A 10 25.22 6.70 -8.72
C LEU A 10 24.85 5.46 -9.55
N GLN A 11 23.87 4.68 -9.09
CA GLN A 11 23.33 3.53 -9.85
C GLN A 11 22.65 3.97 -11.15
N ALA A 12 21.70 4.92 -11.08
CA ALA A 12 21.03 5.46 -12.26
C ALA A 12 22.02 6.08 -13.26
N CYS A 13 23.11 6.69 -12.79
CA CYS A 13 24.19 7.19 -13.64
C CYS A 13 24.90 6.06 -14.38
N LEU A 14 25.14 4.92 -13.72
CA LEU A 14 25.77 3.75 -14.32
C LEU A 14 24.85 3.09 -15.36
N ASP A 15 23.55 3.07 -15.09
CA ASP A 15 22.53 2.49 -15.98
C ASP A 15 22.15 3.40 -17.16
N GLY A 16 22.56 4.68 -17.11
CA GLY A 16 22.30 5.66 -18.18
C GLY A 16 20.90 6.27 -18.13
N GLU A 17 20.24 6.22 -16.97
CA GLU A 17 18.87 6.71 -16.75
C GLU A 17 18.81 8.18 -16.32
N LEU A 18 19.95 8.80 -16.02
CA LEU A 18 20.02 10.21 -15.62
C LEU A 18 19.94 11.17 -16.81
N SER A 19 19.38 12.36 -16.56
CA SER A 19 19.47 13.48 -17.50
C SER A 19 20.91 14.03 -17.59
N SER A 20 21.21 14.77 -18.65
CA SER A 20 22.55 15.36 -18.85
C SER A 20 23.01 16.25 -17.69
N ASP A 21 22.07 16.97 -17.07
CA ASP A 21 22.35 17.89 -15.97
C ASP A 21 22.70 17.11 -14.69
N GLU A 22 22.01 15.99 -14.45
CA GLU A 22 22.25 15.11 -13.30
C GLU A 22 23.54 14.32 -13.46
N THR A 23 23.85 13.83 -14.66
CA THR A 23 25.12 13.16 -14.94
C THR A 23 26.30 14.08 -14.61
N ARG A 24 26.23 15.35 -15.02
CA ARG A 24 27.27 16.33 -14.70
C ARG A 24 27.40 16.58 -13.20
N ALA A 25 26.28 16.67 -12.48
CA ALA A 25 26.31 16.82 -11.02
C ALA A 25 26.99 15.62 -10.34
N ILE A 26 26.77 14.40 -10.85
CA ILE A 26 27.43 13.19 -10.37
C ILE A 26 28.92 13.16 -10.72
N GLU A 27 29.32 13.60 -11.91
CA GLU A 27 30.75 13.74 -12.26
C GLU A 27 31.47 14.72 -11.33
N GLU A 28 30.86 15.86 -11.04
CA GLU A 28 31.39 16.84 -10.08
C GLU A 28 31.48 16.26 -8.66
N LEU A 29 30.50 15.46 -8.25
CA LEU A 29 30.51 14.74 -6.97
C LEU A 29 31.64 13.71 -6.92
N LEU A 30 31.78 12.88 -7.97
CA LEU A 30 32.84 11.88 -8.10
C LEU A 30 34.24 12.51 -8.11
N ALA A 31 34.39 13.74 -8.58
CA ALA A 31 35.65 14.48 -8.53
C ALA A 31 36.00 14.94 -7.09
N ARG A 32 35.00 15.27 -6.27
CA ARG A 32 35.18 15.87 -4.94
C ARG A 32 35.17 14.85 -3.80
N ASP A 33 34.38 13.78 -3.91
CA ASP A 33 34.15 12.81 -2.84
C ASP A 33 34.83 11.46 -3.17
N ALA A 34 35.80 11.09 -2.35
CA ALA A 34 36.54 9.83 -2.49
C ALA A 34 35.67 8.60 -2.17
N GLY A 35 34.71 8.73 -1.26
CA GLY A 35 33.76 7.67 -0.93
C GLY A 35 32.80 7.40 -2.08
N ALA A 36 32.22 8.46 -2.66
CA ALA A 36 31.34 8.33 -3.83
C ALA A 36 32.07 7.66 -5.00
N ARG A 37 33.34 8.02 -5.21
CA ARG A 37 34.19 7.37 -6.23
C ARG A 37 34.43 5.90 -5.96
N SER A 38 34.74 5.54 -4.71
CA SER A 38 34.96 4.14 -4.32
C SER A 38 33.71 3.30 -4.56
N LEU A 39 32.53 3.80 -4.17
CA LEU A 39 31.25 3.11 -4.37
C LEU A 39 30.93 2.96 -5.87
N PHE A 40 31.17 4.00 -6.66
CA PHE A 40 30.93 3.96 -8.11
C PHE A 40 31.80 2.90 -8.82
N GLU A 41 33.07 2.78 -8.44
CA GLU A 41 33.95 1.73 -8.95
C GLU A 41 33.51 0.32 -8.52
N GLU A 42 33.02 0.16 -7.30
CA GLU A 42 32.45 -1.10 -6.81
C GLU A 42 31.19 -1.51 -7.59
N LEU A 43 30.27 -0.57 -7.82
CA LEU A 43 29.07 -0.80 -8.63
C LEU A 43 29.44 -1.17 -10.07
N ARG A 44 30.41 -0.48 -10.66
CA ARG A 44 30.92 -0.78 -12.01
C ARG A 44 31.55 -2.17 -12.09
N ALA A 45 32.36 -2.54 -11.10
CA ALA A 45 32.95 -3.87 -11.01
C ALA A 45 31.88 -4.96 -10.89
N THR A 46 30.89 -4.74 -10.04
CA THR A 46 29.75 -5.65 -9.84
C THR A 46 28.96 -5.85 -11.14
N ARG A 47 28.63 -4.78 -11.85
CA ARG A 47 27.98 -4.85 -13.16
C ARG A 47 28.78 -5.67 -14.16
N THR A 48 30.10 -5.48 -14.19
CA THR A 48 31.00 -6.21 -15.09
C THR A 48 31.05 -7.70 -14.75
N LEU A 49 31.07 -8.04 -13.46
CA LEU A 49 31.02 -9.43 -12.99
C LEU A 49 29.69 -10.11 -13.34
N LEU A 50 28.58 -9.39 -13.17
CA LEU A 50 27.24 -9.89 -13.52
C LEU A 50 27.11 -10.12 -15.02
N ALA A 51 27.56 -9.18 -15.85
CA ALA A 51 27.50 -9.31 -17.31
C ALA A 51 28.24 -10.55 -17.84
N GLY A 52 29.31 -11.01 -17.16
CA GLY A 52 30.01 -12.25 -17.51
C GLY A 52 29.38 -13.53 -16.94
N GLY A 53 28.45 -13.40 -15.98
CA GLY A 53 27.78 -14.50 -15.29
C GLY A 53 26.32 -14.71 -15.71
N GLU A 54 25.78 -13.85 -16.57
CA GLU A 54 24.44 -14.04 -17.12
C GLU A 54 24.41 -15.31 -17.98
N LEU A 55 23.54 -16.25 -17.59
CA LEU A 55 23.28 -17.43 -18.39
C LEU A 55 22.56 -16.96 -19.66
N GLU A 56 23.22 -17.08 -20.82
CA GLU A 56 22.56 -16.90 -22.11
C GLU A 56 21.50 -18.00 -22.28
N VAL A 57 20.29 -17.74 -21.77
CA VAL A 57 19.14 -18.62 -21.96
C VAL A 57 18.53 -18.28 -23.31
N THR A 58 18.84 -19.09 -24.32
CA THR A 58 18.11 -19.05 -25.58
C THR A 58 16.71 -19.62 -25.36
N LEU A 59 15.69 -18.78 -25.46
CA LEU A 59 14.31 -19.25 -25.43
C LEU A 59 13.98 -19.96 -26.75
N PRO A 60 13.21 -21.08 -26.74
CA PRO A 60 12.82 -21.79 -27.95
C PRO A 60 11.98 -20.95 -28.92
N GLU A 61 11.19 -20.02 -28.37
CA GLU A 61 10.28 -19.16 -29.11
C GLU A 61 10.66 -17.69 -28.91
N THR A 62 10.12 -16.81 -29.76
CA THR A 62 10.36 -15.37 -29.65
C THR A 62 9.73 -14.78 -28.38
N GLY A 63 10.30 -13.68 -27.87
CA GLY A 63 9.73 -12.98 -26.70
C GLY A 63 8.26 -12.58 -26.91
N GLU A 64 7.89 -12.17 -28.13
CA GLU A 64 6.52 -11.83 -28.52
C GLU A 64 5.53 -12.98 -28.30
N PHE A 65 5.95 -14.22 -28.55
CA PHE A 65 5.11 -15.40 -28.31
C PHE A 65 4.72 -15.51 -26.83
N TYR A 66 5.69 -15.37 -25.93
CA TYR A 66 5.45 -15.43 -24.48
C TYR A 66 4.62 -14.23 -23.99
N TRP A 67 4.94 -13.02 -24.43
CA TRP A 67 4.16 -11.82 -24.10
C TRP A 67 2.71 -11.92 -24.58
N SER A 68 2.47 -12.53 -25.74
CA SER A 68 1.10 -12.78 -26.22
C SER A 68 0.32 -13.72 -25.31
N LYS A 69 0.97 -14.76 -24.76
CA LYS A 69 0.36 -15.68 -23.79
C LYS A 69 0.03 -14.99 -22.48
N ILE A 70 0.97 -14.20 -21.95
CA ILE A 70 0.77 -13.43 -20.71
C ILE A 70 -0.42 -12.49 -20.88
N ARG A 71 -0.46 -11.70 -21.96
CA ARG A 71 -1.58 -10.79 -22.26
C ARG A 71 -2.91 -11.53 -22.31
N ARG A 72 -2.97 -12.63 -23.06
CA ARG A 72 -4.19 -13.44 -23.18
C ARG A 72 -4.65 -14.00 -21.83
N GLN A 73 -3.72 -14.42 -20.98
CA GLN A 73 -4.04 -14.97 -19.67
C GLN A 73 -4.62 -13.88 -18.74
N ILE A 74 -4.04 -12.67 -18.77
CA ILE A 74 -4.57 -11.51 -18.03
C ILE A 74 -6.00 -11.20 -18.49
N GLU A 75 -6.23 -11.09 -19.80
CA GLU A 75 -7.57 -10.83 -20.35
C GLU A 75 -8.60 -11.91 -19.98
N LEU A 76 -8.18 -13.16 -19.86
CA LEU A 76 -9.05 -14.25 -19.43
C LEU A 76 -9.39 -14.16 -17.94
N GLU A 77 -8.43 -13.76 -17.10
CA GLU A 77 -8.63 -13.58 -15.66
C GLU A 77 -9.54 -12.37 -15.37
N ASP A 78 -9.36 -11.27 -16.10
CA ASP A 78 -10.21 -10.09 -16.01
C ASP A 78 -11.68 -10.40 -16.35
N ARG A 79 -11.91 -11.27 -17.35
CA ARG A 79 -13.26 -11.72 -17.73
C ARG A 79 -13.86 -12.71 -16.74
N ARG A 80 -13.04 -13.47 -16.03
CA ARG A 80 -13.47 -14.50 -15.07
C ARG A 80 -13.69 -13.96 -13.68
N SER A 81 -13.04 -12.87 -13.32
CA SER A 81 -13.27 -12.17 -12.07
C SER A 81 -14.67 -11.55 -12.12
N PRO A 82 -15.69 -12.10 -11.43
CA PRO A 82 -16.92 -11.36 -11.25
C PRO A 82 -16.54 -10.04 -10.57
N SER A 83 -17.04 -8.93 -11.08
CA SER A 83 -16.79 -7.62 -10.48
C SER A 83 -17.20 -7.68 -9.00
N ILE A 84 -16.23 -7.76 -8.11
CA ILE A 84 -16.43 -7.85 -6.65
C ILE A 84 -17.23 -6.64 -6.12
N ASN A 85 -17.37 -5.59 -6.94
CA ASN A 85 -17.99 -4.31 -6.61
C ASN A 85 -19.33 -4.01 -7.31
N ALA A 86 -19.96 -4.96 -8.01
CA ALA A 86 -21.31 -4.72 -8.51
C ALA A 86 -22.32 -5.23 -7.46
N PRO A 87 -22.96 -4.34 -6.67
CA PRO A 87 -24.12 -4.77 -5.90
C PRO A 87 -25.19 -5.24 -6.90
N GLU A 88 -25.52 -6.52 -6.84
CA GLU A 88 -26.70 -7.07 -7.47
C GLU A 88 -27.90 -6.17 -7.13
N PRO A 89 -28.64 -5.62 -8.12
CA PRO A 89 -29.79 -4.79 -7.84
C PRO A 89 -30.92 -5.66 -7.29
N VAL A 90 -30.85 -5.96 -5.99
CA VAL A 90 -31.95 -6.57 -5.26
C VAL A 90 -33.12 -5.59 -5.29
N SER A 91 -34.15 -5.94 -6.04
CA SER A 91 -35.41 -5.18 -6.15
C SER A 91 -36.14 -5.21 -4.81
N ALA A 92 -35.68 -4.38 -3.88
CA ALA A 92 -36.13 -4.36 -2.49
C ALA A 92 -37.21 -3.29 -2.28
N TRP A 93 -38.24 -3.29 -3.14
CA TRP A 93 -39.41 -2.39 -3.02
C TRP A 93 -40.04 -2.42 -1.62
N TRP A 94 -40.02 -3.57 -0.94
CA TRP A 94 -40.53 -3.71 0.43
C TRP A 94 -39.79 -2.87 1.49
N VAL A 95 -38.51 -2.55 1.29
CA VAL A 95 -37.73 -1.73 2.25
C VAL A 95 -38.34 -0.34 2.36
N ARG A 96 -38.89 0.20 1.26
CA ARG A 96 -39.52 1.53 1.21
C ARG A 96 -40.74 1.68 2.13
N PHE A 97 -41.36 0.57 2.55
CA PHE A 97 -42.46 0.59 3.51
C PHE A 97 -42.01 0.31 4.95
N VAL A 98 -40.93 -0.45 5.15
CA VAL A 98 -40.43 -0.83 6.48
C VAL A 98 -39.64 0.32 7.12
N THR A 99 -38.88 1.10 6.35
CA THR A 99 -38.09 2.23 6.87
C THR A 99 -38.92 3.29 7.61
N PRO A 100 -40.05 3.82 7.06
CA PRO A 100 -40.82 4.84 7.76
C PRO A 100 -41.50 4.30 9.02
N ALA A 101 -41.95 3.04 9.03
CA ALA A 101 -42.56 2.41 10.19
C ALA A 101 -41.54 2.18 11.32
N GLY A 102 -40.32 1.73 10.97
CA GLY A 102 -39.22 1.55 11.93
C GLY A 102 -38.77 2.85 12.57
N ALA A 103 -38.66 3.94 11.79
CA ALA A 103 -38.29 5.25 12.30
C ALA A 103 -39.33 5.80 13.30
N LEU A 104 -40.62 5.64 13.00
CA LEU A 104 -41.70 6.03 13.91
C LEU A 104 -41.70 5.20 15.19
N ALA A 105 -41.45 3.89 15.10
CA ALA A 105 -41.37 3.02 16.27
C ALA A 105 -40.17 3.38 17.17
N ALA A 106 -39.01 3.68 16.59
CA ALA A 106 -37.83 4.12 17.32
C ALA A 106 -38.07 5.47 18.03
N LEU A 107 -38.72 6.42 17.35
CA LEU A 107 -39.07 7.72 17.93
C LEU A 107 -40.08 7.57 19.08
N ALA A 108 -41.10 6.73 18.92
CA ALA A 108 -42.06 6.43 19.98
C ALA A 108 -41.38 5.78 21.19
N LEU A 109 -40.46 4.84 20.96
CA LEU A 109 -39.66 4.22 22.02
C LEU A 109 -38.80 5.26 22.74
N PHE A 110 -38.15 6.15 22.00
CA PHE A 110 -37.32 7.21 22.56
C PHE A 110 -38.14 8.17 23.43
N VAL A 111 -39.33 8.58 22.98
CA VAL A 111 -40.25 9.42 23.76
C VAL A 111 -40.68 8.71 25.04
N VAL A 112 -41.02 7.42 24.98
CA VAL A 112 -41.39 6.64 26.18
C VAL A 112 -40.22 6.54 27.16
N VAL A 113 -38.99 6.31 26.68
CA VAL A 113 -37.80 6.26 27.53
C VAL A 113 -37.51 7.63 28.16
N ALA A 114 -37.59 8.70 27.39
CA ALA A 114 -37.38 10.07 27.86
C ALA A 114 -38.42 10.49 28.91
N LEU A 115 -39.69 10.14 28.72
CA LEU A 115 -40.75 10.44 29.70
C LEU A 115 -40.57 9.65 31.01
N LYS A 116 -39.98 8.45 30.97
CA LYS A 116 -39.68 7.66 32.18
C LYS A 116 -38.42 8.13 32.93
N HIS A 117 -37.49 8.81 32.27
CA HIS A 117 -36.32 9.45 32.89
C HIS A 117 -36.60 10.93 33.18
N SER A 118 -37.42 11.21 34.21
CA SER A 118 -37.64 12.58 34.73
C SER A 118 -36.80 12.83 35.99
N GLU A 119 -35.48 12.64 35.88
CA GLU A 119 -34.49 13.16 36.83
C GLU A 119 -33.46 14.00 36.04
N PRO A 120 -32.91 15.08 36.63
CA PRO A 120 -32.01 15.98 35.93
C PRO A 120 -30.75 15.24 35.45
N PRO A 121 -30.21 15.57 34.26
CA PRO A 121 -29.15 14.77 33.65
C PRO A 121 -27.84 15.01 34.40
N GLU A 122 -27.46 14.06 35.24
CA GLU A 122 -26.04 13.85 35.52
C GLU A 122 -25.36 13.37 34.23
N PRO A 123 -24.18 13.89 33.89
CA PRO A 123 -23.45 13.45 32.71
C PRO A 123 -22.89 12.05 32.98
N ILE A 124 -23.68 11.03 32.64
CA ILE A 124 -23.24 9.64 32.61
C ILE A 124 -22.31 9.51 31.40
N LEU A 125 -21.01 9.55 31.70
CA LEU A 125 -19.93 8.80 31.03
C LEU A 125 -20.02 8.83 29.49
N ALA A 126 -19.31 9.77 28.85
CA ALA A 126 -17.94 9.48 28.41
C ALA A 126 -17.84 8.03 27.93
N LEU A 127 -18.25 7.81 26.67
CA LEU A 127 -17.85 6.63 25.92
C LEU A 127 -16.33 6.69 25.76
N ASP A 128 -15.64 6.20 26.78
CA ASP A 128 -14.34 5.59 26.63
C ASP A 128 -14.54 4.29 25.85
N ASP A 129 -14.66 4.44 24.53
CA ASP A 129 -14.49 3.35 23.58
C ASP A 129 -13.14 3.54 22.84
N SER A 130 -12.15 4.03 23.57
CA SER A 130 -10.75 3.72 23.27
C SER A 130 -10.47 2.37 23.92
N HIS A 131 -10.59 1.29 23.16
CA HIS A 131 -9.68 0.18 23.37
C HIS A 131 -8.27 0.69 23.06
N GLU A 132 -7.67 1.34 24.05
CA GLU A 132 -6.24 1.60 24.09
C GLU A 132 -5.59 0.22 24.29
N ILE A 133 -5.18 -0.36 23.17
CA ILE A 133 -4.25 -1.48 23.18
C ILE A 133 -2.92 -0.87 23.63
N GLU A 134 -2.65 -0.92 24.93
CA GLU A 134 -1.29 -0.81 25.43
C GLU A 134 -0.51 -2.03 24.91
N THR A 135 0.06 -1.92 23.72
CA THR A 135 1.23 -2.72 23.33
C THR A 135 2.45 -1.99 23.88
N PRO A 136 3.07 -2.46 24.97
CA PRO A 136 4.33 -1.90 25.42
C PRO A 136 5.42 -2.41 24.46
N LEU A 137 5.66 -1.68 23.39
CA LEU A 137 6.89 -1.72 22.61
C LEU A 137 7.10 -0.32 22.05
N GLU A 138 7.76 0.54 22.83
CA GLU A 138 8.14 1.93 22.50
C GLU A 138 8.97 2.07 21.21
N GLU A 139 9.24 1.00 20.47
CA GLU A 139 10.15 0.97 19.31
C GLU A 139 9.59 0.31 18.05
N THR A 140 8.30 -0.08 18.00
CA THR A 140 7.72 -0.69 16.79
C THR A 140 6.49 0.07 16.33
N SER A 141 6.63 0.86 15.26
CA SER A 141 5.47 1.49 14.64
C SER A 141 4.73 0.42 13.82
N SER A 142 3.44 0.22 14.13
CA SER A 142 2.59 -0.67 13.34
C SER A 142 1.39 0.09 12.79
N PHE A 143 1.18 0.00 11.48
CA PHE A 143 0.03 0.58 10.80
C PHE A 143 -0.83 -0.55 10.26
N SER A 144 -2.09 -0.63 10.69
CA SER A 144 -3.02 -1.62 10.17
C SER A 144 -4.06 -0.96 9.27
N PHE A 145 -4.13 -1.44 8.03
CA PHE A 145 -5.14 -1.06 7.07
C PHE A 145 -6.07 -2.25 6.85
N ARG A 146 -7.36 -2.04 7.15
CA ARG A 146 -8.40 -3.04 6.89
C ARG A 146 -9.26 -2.57 5.74
N SER A 147 -9.31 -3.37 4.68
CA SER A 147 -10.24 -3.18 3.57
C SER A 147 -11.37 -4.20 3.69
N GLU A 148 -12.56 -3.72 4.08
CA GLU A 148 -13.75 -4.58 4.16
C GLU A 148 -14.19 -5.08 2.78
N ALA A 149 -14.00 -4.27 1.72
CA ALA A 149 -14.32 -4.65 0.34
C ALA A 149 -13.42 -5.77 -0.20
N ALA A 150 -12.20 -5.91 0.33
CA ALA A 150 -11.26 -6.95 -0.07
C ALA A 150 -11.17 -8.12 0.93
N ALA A 151 -11.97 -8.10 2.01
CA ALA A 151 -11.87 -9.03 3.15
C ALA A 151 -10.41 -9.23 3.62
N MET A 152 -9.60 -8.17 3.59
CA MET A 152 -8.16 -8.23 3.76
C MET A 152 -7.71 -7.23 4.81
N THR A 153 -6.84 -7.70 5.70
CA THR A 153 -6.17 -6.86 6.70
C THR A 153 -4.68 -6.87 6.39
N VAL A 154 -4.13 -5.70 6.13
CA VAL A 154 -2.69 -5.51 5.95
C VAL A 154 -2.16 -4.92 7.24
N VAL A 155 -1.15 -5.58 7.81
CA VAL A 155 -0.42 -5.08 8.97
C VAL A 155 0.99 -4.76 8.50
N TRP A 156 1.34 -3.48 8.54
CA TRP A 156 2.69 -3.01 8.29
C TRP A 156 3.41 -2.90 9.62
N VAL A 157 4.57 -3.54 9.73
CA VAL A 157 5.40 -3.50 10.95
C VAL A 157 6.75 -2.94 10.54
N ASP A 158 7.06 -1.75 11.05
CA ASP A 158 8.37 -1.13 10.88
C ASP A 158 9.20 -1.41 12.13
N SER A 159 10.22 -2.26 11.97
CA SER A 159 11.20 -2.53 13.02
C SER A 159 12.42 -1.66 12.75
N HIS A 160 12.45 -0.46 13.34
CA HIS A 160 13.64 0.37 13.31
C HIS A 160 14.72 -0.32 14.16
N ARG A 161 15.77 -0.84 13.53
CA ARG A 161 16.87 -1.53 14.21
C ARG A 161 18.07 -0.60 14.23
N GLU A 162 18.40 -0.05 15.41
CA GLU A 162 19.70 0.60 15.64
C GLU A 162 20.86 -0.41 15.60
#